data_AF-A0A1F4NBM1-F1
#
_entry.id   AF-A0A1F4NBM1-F1
#
_cell.length_a   1.000
_cell.length_b   1.000
_cell.length_c   1.000
_cell.angle_alpha   90.00
_cell.angle_beta   90.00
_cell.angle_gamma   90.00
#
_symmetry.space_group_name_H-M   'P 1'
#
loop_
_entity.id
_entity.type
_entity.pdbx_description
1 polymer ?
#
loop_
_entity_poly.entity_id
_entity_poly.type
_entity_poly.pdbx_seq_one_letter_code
_entity_poly.pdbx_strand_id
1 'polypeptide(L)'
;MFFCEMIDTWYLRFSTVAFIFHLCAFPGIAQSQQILVDQQDKEKIVGKISKLFEEKYTIPELGEKCAKDILVALKSNVYDTLTDAKEFTEKLTVDLQKITNDKHIKFRLIEASDIGENQEGSLHHPVRLFRLMQKEHVGFARFDWLEEEIGYLDIRRFYSPTEAKEVVISAMNFIAGANAIIIDLRENQGGAGELLPFFCSYFFEKSTQLSSYYSREDDFTQEFWTYDNFTDKRFIDVPLFLLTSKKTFSAAEMFAYDLKVLHRAILIGDSTGGGAHSVDLFKIDDRFEIYISTSRAINPVTGSNWEGIGVIPDILVPSEVVLDTAIVLAKKAAQEYSKVKDAEVKKVVQKMQIQIDQAENFYETGKDDLAKVALD
;
A
#
# COMPACT_ATOMS: atom_id res chain seq x y z
N MET A 1 40.62 -68.03 -17.34
CA MET A 1 41.95 -68.54 -16.97
C MET A 1 42.17 -68.15 -15.52
N PHE A 2 42.23 -69.13 -14.61
CA PHE A 2 42.76 -69.13 -13.22
C PHE A 2 42.68 -67.84 -12.37
N PHE A 3 41.83 -67.75 -11.33
CA PHE A 3 41.92 -68.29 -9.94
C PHE A 3 43.10 -67.78 -9.07
N CYS A 4 42.73 -67.41 -7.82
CA CYS A 4 43.53 -67.17 -6.60
C CYS A 4 44.38 -65.90 -6.52
N GLU A 5 44.53 -65.20 -5.39
CA GLU A 5 43.93 -65.17 -4.04
C GLU A 5 44.69 -64.05 -3.30
N MET A 6 44.03 -63.36 -2.34
CA MET A 6 44.50 -63.02 -0.99
C MET A 6 44.00 -61.62 -0.51
N ILE A 7 43.03 -61.59 0.43
CA ILE A 7 43.23 -61.38 1.90
C ILE A 7 43.27 -59.86 2.21
N ASP A 8 42.52 -59.26 3.13
CA ASP A 8 41.70 -59.78 4.22
C ASP A 8 40.74 -58.69 4.77
N THR A 9 39.57 -59.16 5.23
CA THR A 9 38.78 -58.70 6.39
C THR A 9 38.44 -57.22 6.57
N TRP A 10 37.14 -56.89 6.58
CA TRP A 10 36.44 -56.28 7.74
C TRP A 10 34.92 -56.52 7.55
N TYR A 11 34.39 -57.48 8.33
CA TYR A 11 32.97 -57.87 8.35
C TYR A 11 32.29 -57.34 9.62
N LEU A 12 31.10 -56.78 9.41
CA LEU A 12 29.91 -56.79 10.27
C LEU A 12 29.96 -56.27 11.73
N ARG A 13 29.16 -55.24 12.01
CA ARG A 13 28.10 -55.28 13.05
C ARG A 13 26.90 -54.41 12.65
N PHE A 14 25.87 -55.03 12.08
CA PHE A 14 24.52 -54.48 12.04
C PHE A 14 23.86 -54.80 13.40
N SER A 15 23.60 -53.78 14.21
CA SER A 15 22.69 -53.89 15.36
C SER A 15 21.38 -53.20 15.00
N THR A 16 20.34 -54.03 14.96
CA THR A 16 18.92 -53.69 14.84
C THR A 16 18.53 -52.73 15.97
N VAL A 17 18.31 -51.46 15.65
CA VAL A 17 17.61 -50.51 16.53
C VAL A 17 16.17 -50.41 16.02
N ALA A 18 15.26 -51.12 16.68
CA ALA A 18 13.84 -50.97 16.47
C ALA A 18 13.39 -49.63 17.07
N PHE A 19 13.22 -48.61 16.24
CA PHE A 19 12.52 -47.38 16.62
C PHE A 19 11.02 -47.67 16.71
N ILE A 20 10.53 -47.89 17.92
CA ILE A 20 9.11 -47.83 18.22
C ILE A 20 8.71 -46.35 18.15
N PHE A 21 8.18 -45.93 17.00
CA PHE A 21 7.46 -44.66 16.88
C PHE A 21 6.17 -44.77 17.71
N HIS A 22 6.18 -44.27 18.94
CA HIS A 22 4.94 -43.89 19.61
C HIS A 22 4.39 -42.65 18.88
N LEU A 23 3.41 -42.90 18.01
CA LEU A 23 2.50 -41.89 17.50
C LEU A 23 1.68 -41.34 18.69
N CYS A 24 2.22 -40.33 19.37
CA CYS A 24 1.41 -39.44 20.17
C CYS A 24 0.65 -38.52 19.21
N ALA A 25 -0.50 -39.00 18.72
CA ALA A 25 -1.49 -38.15 18.10
C ALA A 25 -1.97 -37.14 19.16
N PHE A 26 -1.53 -35.89 19.05
CA PHE A 26 -2.18 -34.77 19.71
C PHE A 26 -3.34 -34.33 18.81
N PRO A 27 -4.62 -34.61 19.13
CA PRO A 27 -5.72 -33.87 18.54
C PRO A 27 -5.81 -32.53 19.28
N GLY A 28 -4.81 -31.68 19.07
CA GLY A 28 -4.88 -30.28 19.45
C GLY A 28 -5.64 -29.50 18.40
N ILE A 29 -6.90 -29.86 18.13
CA ILE A 29 -7.81 -28.91 17.49
C ILE A 29 -8.07 -27.88 18.58
N ALA A 30 -7.35 -26.76 18.54
CA ALA A 30 -7.70 -25.57 19.28
C ALA A 30 -9.05 -25.10 18.74
N GLN A 31 -10.14 -25.66 19.27
CA GLN A 31 -11.49 -25.18 18.98
C GLN A 31 -11.59 -23.82 19.65
N SER A 32 -11.49 -22.75 18.86
CA SER A 32 -11.69 -21.39 19.36
C SER A 32 -13.01 -21.35 20.11
N GLN A 33 -12.98 -20.96 21.37
CA GLN A 33 -14.18 -20.88 22.19
C GLN A 33 -15.20 -19.97 21.47
N GLN A 34 -16.35 -20.53 21.13
CA GLN A 34 -17.38 -19.82 20.37
C GLN A 34 -17.96 -18.71 21.25
N ILE A 35 -17.81 -17.46 20.81
CA ILE A 35 -18.39 -16.30 21.49
C ILE A 35 -19.85 -16.21 21.08
N LEU A 36 -20.75 -16.17 22.06
CA LEU A 36 -22.19 -16.10 21.83
C LEU A 36 -22.72 -14.68 22.03
N VAL A 37 -23.80 -14.36 21.31
CA VAL A 37 -24.58 -13.13 21.45
C VAL A 37 -26.05 -13.46 21.66
N ASP A 38 -26.63 -12.97 22.74
CA ASP A 38 -28.07 -13.08 23.01
C ASP A 38 -28.86 -11.89 22.46
N GLN A 39 -30.18 -11.86 22.69
CA GLN A 39 -31.02 -10.76 22.20
C GLN A 39 -30.69 -9.42 22.86
N GLN A 40 -30.36 -9.43 24.15
CA GLN A 40 -30.04 -8.22 24.89
C GLN A 40 -28.70 -7.63 24.42
N ASP A 41 -27.72 -8.48 24.10
CA ASP A 41 -26.47 -8.11 23.45
C ASP A 41 -26.75 -7.42 22.11
N LYS A 42 -27.56 -8.04 21.24
CA LYS A 42 -27.89 -7.49 19.91
C LYS A 42 -28.56 -6.13 20.01
N GLU A 43 -29.51 -5.96 20.92
CA GLU A 43 -30.19 -4.67 21.15
C GLU A 43 -29.20 -3.58 21.57
N LYS A 44 -28.29 -3.87 22.51
CA LYS A 44 -27.27 -2.90 22.96
C LYS A 44 -26.28 -2.58 21.85
N ILE A 45 -25.78 -3.59 21.15
CA ILE A 45 -24.79 -3.46 20.08
C ILE A 45 -25.36 -2.64 18.92
N VAL A 46 -26.52 -3.03 18.38
CA VAL A 46 -27.14 -2.32 17.26
C VAL A 46 -27.55 -0.91 17.69
N GLY A 47 -28.05 -0.73 18.91
CA GLY A 47 -28.36 0.60 19.45
C GLY A 47 -27.14 1.52 19.53
N LYS A 48 -25.97 0.99 19.93
CA LYS A 48 -24.72 1.76 19.97
C LYS A 48 -24.18 2.06 18.57
N ILE A 49 -24.16 1.07 17.67
CA ILE A 49 -23.74 1.25 16.27
C ILE A 49 -24.61 2.30 15.58
N SER A 50 -25.93 2.24 15.78
CA SER A 50 -26.88 3.21 15.23
C SER A 50 -26.51 4.65 15.60
N LYS A 51 -26.24 4.92 16.88
CA LYS A 51 -25.83 6.25 17.35
C LYS A 51 -24.50 6.69 16.74
N LEU A 52 -23.53 5.78 16.69
CA LEU A 52 -22.23 6.09 16.06
C LEU A 52 -22.38 6.44 14.58
N PHE A 53 -23.27 5.79 13.83
CA PHE A 53 -23.52 6.15 12.43
C PHE A 53 -24.18 7.53 12.29
N GLU A 54 -25.14 7.88 13.14
CA GLU A 54 -25.77 9.21 13.15
C GLU A 54 -24.75 10.32 13.47
N GLU A 55 -23.88 10.07 14.46
CA GLU A 55 -22.97 11.08 14.99
C GLU A 55 -21.67 11.21 14.17
N LYS A 56 -21.12 10.09 13.69
CA LYS A 56 -19.74 10.02 13.20
C LYS A 56 -19.60 9.75 11.71
N TYR A 57 -20.60 9.20 11.03
CA TYR A 57 -20.45 8.83 9.62
C TYR A 57 -20.30 10.07 8.71
N THR A 58 -19.37 10.00 7.75
CA THR A 58 -18.93 11.14 6.94
C THR A 58 -19.99 11.75 6.02
N ILE A 59 -21.06 11.00 5.71
CA ILE A 59 -22.22 11.47 4.93
C ILE A 59 -23.44 11.47 5.86
N PRO A 60 -23.85 12.61 6.43
CA PRO A 60 -24.86 12.65 7.51
C PRO A 60 -26.18 11.98 7.15
N GLU A 61 -26.72 12.27 5.96
CA GLU A 61 -28.01 11.73 5.51
C GLU A 61 -27.96 10.20 5.37
N LEU A 62 -26.80 9.67 4.97
CA LEU A 62 -26.60 8.23 4.83
C LEU A 62 -26.33 7.57 6.18
N GLY A 63 -25.69 8.27 7.11
CA GLY A 63 -25.53 7.86 8.51
C GLY A 63 -26.88 7.71 9.22
N GLU A 64 -27.74 8.72 9.12
CA GLU A 64 -29.12 8.68 9.65
C GLU A 64 -29.94 7.55 9.02
N LYS A 65 -29.85 7.37 7.70
CA LYS A 65 -30.50 6.26 7.01
C LYS A 65 -30.01 4.90 7.53
N CYS A 66 -28.70 4.75 7.66
CA CYS A 66 -28.07 3.52 8.13
C CYS A 66 -28.55 3.15 9.53
N ALA A 67 -28.49 4.10 10.46
CA ALA A 67 -28.96 3.98 11.84
C ALA A 67 -30.42 3.53 11.92
N LYS A 68 -31.30 4.21 11.17
CA LYS A 68 -32.72 3.85 11.10
C LYS A 68 -32.92 2.43 10.58
N ASP A 69 -32.28 2.08 9.47
CA ASP A 69 -32.51 0.81 8.78
C ASP A 69 -32.03 -0.40 9.58
N ILE A 70 -30.88 -0.30 10.27
CA ILE A 70 -30.40 -1.41 11.13
C ILE A 70 -31.27 -1.60 12.38
N LEU A 71 -31.85 -0.52 12.94
CA LEU A 71 -32.82 -0.61 14.03
C LEU A 71 -34.13 -1.26 13.57
N VAL A 72 -34.57 -0.97 12.35
CA VAL A 72 -35.73 -1.63 11.73
C VAL A 72 -35.45 -3.12 11.50
N ALA A 73 -34.26 -3.48 11.01
CA ALA A 73 -33.85 -4.86 10.81
C ALA A 73 -33.84 -5.64 12.13
N LEU A 74 -33.31 -5.05 13.20
CA LEU A 74 -33.34 -5.62 14.55
C LEU A 74 -34.78 -5.89 15.02
N LYS A 75 -35.68 -4.90 14.93
CA LYS A 75 -37.09 -5.05 15.31
C LYS A 75 -37.89 -6.03 14.46
N SER A 76 -37.39 -6.31 13.25
CA SER A 76 -37.97 -7.26 12.31
C SER A 76 -37.36 -8.66 12.44
N ASN A 77 -36.63 -8.92 13.53
CA ASN A 77 -36.04 -10.22 13.87
C ASN A 77 -35.00 -10.74 12.85
N VAL A 78 -34.39 -9.84 12.06
CA VAL A 78 -33.39 -10.20 11.02
C VAL A 78 -32.16 -10.89 11.64
N TYR A 79 -31.83 -10.54 12.89
CA TYR A 79 -30.63 -11.04 13.58
C TYR A 79 -30.94 -12.10 14.65
N ASP A 80 -32.19 -12.47 14.90
CA ASP A 80 -32.59 -13.30 16.04
C ASP A 80 -31.92 -14.67 16.05
N THR A 81 -31.79 -15.29 14.87
CA THR A 81 -31.20 -16.63 14.70
C THR A 81 -29.67 -16.65 14.81
N LEU A 82 -29.01 -15.49 14.75
CA LEU A 82 -27.54 -15.39 14.78
C LEU A 82 -27.05 -15.41 16.23
N THR A 83 -26.81 -16.61 16.77
CA THR A 83 -26.27 -16.76 18.13
C THR A 83 -24.75 -16.73 18.17
N ASP A 84 -24.10 -17.05 17.06
CA ASP A 84 -22.66 -16.96 16.89
C ASP A 84 -22.25 -15.50 16.65
N ALA A 85 -21.30 -15.00 17.45
CA ALA A 85 -20.84 -13.62 17.36
C ALA A 85 -20.17 -13.29 16.03
N LYS A 86 -19.46 -14.24 15.41
CA LYS A 86 -18.79 -14.03 14.13
C LYS A 86 -19.83 -13.91 13.02
N GLU A 87 -20.79 -14.83 12.94
CA GLU A 87 -21.91 -14.75 11.98
C GLU A 87 -22.71 -13.45 12.15
N PHE A 88 -22.95 -13.03 13.39
CA PHE A 88 -23.62 -11.76 13.68
C PHE A 88 -22.80 -10.56 13.16
N THR A 89 -21.49 -10.52 13.42
CA THR A 89 -20.62 -9.43 12.94
C THR A 89 -20.54 -9.36 11.42
N GLU A 90 -20.45 -10.51 10.75
CA GLU A 90 -20.40 -10.61 9.30
C GLU A 90 -21.72 -10.15 8.67
N LYS A 91 -22.86 -10.61 9.20
CA LYS A 91 -24.18 -10.21 8.68
C LYS A 91 -24.43 -8.72 8.86
N LEU A 92 -24.18 -8.18 10.04
CA LEU A 92 -24.39 -6.76 10.31
C LEU A 92 -23.45 -5.89 9.47
N THR A 93 -22.18 -6.31 9.27
CA THR A 93 -21.26 -5.64 8.34
C THR A 93 -21.85 -5.60 6.94
N VAL A 94 -22.32 -6.73 6.39
CA VAL A 94 -22.92 -6.77 5.05
C VAL A 94 -24.13 -5.85 4.94
N ASP A 95 -24.99 -5.79 5.96
CA ASP A 95 -26.16 -4.92 5.93
C ASP A 95 -25.79 -3.44 5.96
N LEU A 96 -24.82 -3.05 6.80
CA LEU A 96 -24.28 -1.68 6.82
C LEU A 96 -23.70 -1.31 5.45
N GLN A 97 -22.83 -2.15 4.88
CA GLN A 97 -22.20 -1.90 3.58
C GLN A 97 -23.23 -1.83 2.43
N LYS A 98 -24.32 -2.60 2.48
CA LYS A 98 -25.40 -2.52 1.49
C LYS A 98 -26.14 -1.19 1.53
N ILE A 99 -26.27 -0.59 2.71
CA ILE A 99 -26.94 0.70 2.86
C ILE A 99 -26.04 1.82 2.39
N THR A 100 -24.76 1.78 2.76
CA THR A 100 -23.81 2.87 2.52
C THR A 100 -23.05 2.79 1.20
N ASN A 101 -22.95 1.59 0.62
CA ASN A 101 -22.00 1.23 -0.44
C ASN A 101 -20.52 1.45 -0.05
N ASP A 102 -20.23 1.55 1.25
CA ASP A 102 -18.91 1.82 1.79
C ASP A 102 -18.26 0.52 2.27
N LYS A 103 -17.17 0.12 1.61
CA LYS A 103 -16.48 -1.15 1.87
C LYS A 103 -15.50 -1.08 3.04
N HIS A 104 -15.23 0.09 3.59
CA HIS A 104 -14.37 0.22 4.77
C HIS A 104 -15.09 -0.12 6.07
N ILE A 105 -16.41 -0.05 6.09
CA ILE A 105 -17.20 -0.39 7.27
C ILE A 105 -16.97 -1.85 7.62
N LYS A 106 -16.57 -2.10 8.86
CA LYS A 106 -16.39 -3.46 9.36
C LYS A 106 -16.68 -3.51 10.86
N PHE A 107 -17.73 -4.24 11.23
CA PHE A 107 -17.99 -4.62 12.60
C PHE A 107 -17.30 -5.97 12.85
N ARG A 108 -16.49 -6.08 13.90
CA ARG A 108 -15.67 -7.28 14.14
C ARG A 108 -15.51 -7.62 15.61
N LEU A 109 -15.17 -8.88 15.86
CA LEU A 109 -14.60 -9.33 17.12
C LEU A 109 -13.19 -8.78 17.30
N ILE A 110 -12.85 -8.45 18.55
CA ILE A 110 -11.50 -8.12 18.97
C ILE A 110 -10.71 -9.44 19.07
N GLU A 111 -9.56 -9.51 18.41
CA GLU A 111 -8.71 -10.71 18.41
C GLU A 111 -7.59 -10.61 19.47
N ALA A 112 -7.10 -11.74 19.95
CA ALA A 112 -5.98 -11.79 20.89
C ALA A 112 -4.71 -11.13 20.33
N SER A 113 -4.55 -11.09 19.00
CA SER A 113 -3.45 -10.35 18.34
C SER A 113 -3.61 -8.84 18.36
N ASP A 114 -4.82 -8.32 18.62
CA ASP A 114 -5.08 -6.89 18.77
C ASP A 114 -4.72 -6.41 20.19
N ILE A 115 -4.56 -7.30 21.18
CA ILE A 115 -4.10 -6.96 22.53
C ILE A 115 -2.57 -7.11 22.66
N GLY A 116 -1.93 -6.15 23.30
CA GLY A 116 -0.54 -6.27 23.77
C GLY A 116 -0.44 -7.18 24.98
N GLU A 117 0.79 -7.49 25.42
CA GLU A 117 1.03 -8.26 26.67
C GLU A 117 0.42 -7.57 27.91
N ASN A 118 0.17 -6.25 27.83
CA ASN A 118 -0.60 -5.49 28.81
C ASN A 118 -2.03 -5.27 28.30
N GLN A 119 -3.01 -5.88 29.00
CA GLN A 119 -4.43 -5.87 28.61
C GLN A 119 -5.17 -4.56 28.93
N GLU A 120 -4.62 -3.69 29.78
CA GLU A 120 -5.32 -2.49 30.25
C GLU A 120 -4.96 -1.24 29.43
N GLY A 121 -5.99 -0.63 28.81
CA GLY A 121 -5.98 0.78 28.42
C GLY A 121 -5.37 1.16 27.07
N SER A 122 -4.76 0.24 26.31
CA SER A 122 -4.33 0.53 24.94
C SER A 122 -5.48 0.37 23.96
N LEU A 123 -5.68 1.32 23.04
CA LEU A 123 -6.39 1.03 21.79
C LEU A 123 -5.75 -0.24 21.17
N HIS A 124 -6.55 -1.17 20.69
CA HIS A 124 -6.08 -2.49 20.25
C HIS A 124 -5.33 -2.46 18.88
N HIS A 125 -5.44 -1.35 18.16
CA HIS A 125 -4.84 -1.18 16.82
C HIS A 125 -3.29 -1.13 16.76
N PRO A 126 -2.55 -0.44 17.66
CA PRO A 126 -1.11 -0.20 17.50
C PRO A 126 -0.25 -1.46 17.56
N VAL A 127 -0.58 -2.43 18.43
CA VAL A 127 0.19 -3.68 18.55
C VAL A 127 0.08 -4.52 17.28
N ARG A 128 -1.13 -4.63 16.73
CA ARG A 128 -1.35 -5.31 15.45
C ARG A 128 -0.62 -4.61 14.32
N LEU A 129 -0.69 -3.28 14.24
CA LEU A 129 0.01 -2.51 13.21
C LEU A 129 1.52 -2.74 13.27
N PHE A 130 2.11 -2.72 14.47
CA PHE A 130 3.54 -2.99 14.67
C PHE A 130 3.96 -4.40 14.19
N ARG A 131 3.16 -5.43 14.51
CA ARG A 131 3.41 -6.81 14.04
C ARG A 131 3.30 -6.93 12.52
N LEU A 132 2.30 -6.28 11.92
CA LEU A 132 2.15 -6.23 10.46
C LEU A 132 3.36 -5.55 9.83
N MET A 133 3.83 -4.43 10.38
CA MET A 133 4.97 -3.69 9.86
C MET A 133 6.24 -4.54 9.75
N GLN A 134 6.51 -5.38 10.74
CA GLN A 134 7.64 -6.31 10.69
C GLN A 134 7.49 -7.36 9.60
N LYS A 135 6.28 -7.93 9.46
CA LYS A 135 5.99 -8.97 8.47
C LYS A 135 5.99 -8.43 7.03
N GLU A 136 5.52 -7.20 6.87
CA GLU A 136 5.34 -6.54 5.57
C GLU A 136 6.56 -5.70 5.18
N HIS A 137 7.66 -5.75 5.95
CA HIS A 137 8.88 -4.96 5.72
C HIS A 137 8.58 -3.46 5.52
N VAL A 138 7.76 -2.90 6.42
CA VAL A 138 7.29 -1.50 6.34
C VAL A 138 6.58 -1.19 5.01
N GLY A 139 5.92 -2.20 4.45
CA GLY A 139 5.07 -2.07 3.27
C GLY A 139 5.79 -2.25 1.94
N PHE A 140 7.11 -2.45 1.93
CA PHE A 140 7.90 -2.61 0.71
C PHE A 140 8.37 -4.05 0.53
N ALA A 141 7.76 -4.77 -0.42
CA ALA A 141 8.05 -6.18 -0.65
C ALA A 141 9.28 -6.41 -1.53
N ARG A 142 9.55 -5.50 -2.48
CA ARG A 142 10.66 -5.64 -3.44
C ARG A 142 11.07 -4.28 -4.02
N PHE A 143 12.36 -4.09 -4.15
CA PHE A 143 13.00 -3.07 -4.99
C PHE A 143 13.83 -3.77 -6.04
N ASP A 144 13.72 -3.36 -7.31
CA ASP A 144 14.46 -4.01 -8.37
C ASP A 144 14.74 -3.10 -9.58
N TRP A 145 15.63 -3.59 -10.43
CA TRP A 145 15.86 -3.08 -11.78
C TRP A 145 15.31 -4.10 -12.79
N LEU A 146 14.41 -3.65 -13.66
CA LEU A 146 13.89 -4.44 -14.78
C LEU A 146 14.49 -3.94 -16.09
N GLU A 147 14.84 -4.85 -17.01
CA GLU A 147 15.36 -4.51 -18.35
C GLU A 147 16.48 -3.44 -18.33
N GLU A 148 17.36 -3.49 -17.31
CA GLU A 148 18.51 -2.62 -17.05
C GLU A 148 18.24 -1.13 -16.77
N GLU A 149 17.10 -0.56 -17.20
CA GLU A 149 16.82 0.88 -17.11
C GLU A 149 15.53 1.24 -16.35
N ILE A 150 14.73 0.25 -15.95
CA ILE A 150 13.43 0.45 -15.32
C ILE A 150 13.54 0.21 -13.83
N GLY A 151 13.28 1.25 -13.02
CA GLY A 151 13.14 1.10 -11.58
C GLY A 151 11.80 0.47 -11.22
N TYR A 152 11.80 -0.54 -10.37
CA TYR A 152 10.59 -1.25 -9.94
C TYR A 152 10.43 -1.25 -8.42
N LEU A 153 9.27 -0.79 -7.95
CA LEU A 153 8.90 -0.75 -6.53
C LEU A 153 7.62 -1.56 -6.30
N ASP A 154 7.69 -2.61 -5.49
CA ASP A 154 6.51 -3.38 -5.06
C ASP A 154 6.08 -2.92 -3.66
N ILE A 155 4.99 -2.17 -3.60
CA ILE A 155 4.48 -1.56 -2.38
C ILE A 155 3.17 -2.24 -2.00
N ARG A 156 3.14 -2.87 -0.83
CA ARG A 156 2.02 -3.67 -0.30
C ARG A 156 1.20 -2.93 0.76
N ARG A 157 1.74 -1.86 1.34
CA ARG A 157 1.03 -0.98 2.29
C ARG A 157 1.72 0.37 2.41
N PHE A 158 0.96 1.42 2.67
CA PHE A 158 1.48 2.71 3.13
C PHE A 158 1.46 2.77 4.67
N TYR A 159 2.62 2.93 5.29
CA TYR A 159 2.76 3.19 6.73
C TYR A 159 2.96 4.69 6.98
N SER A 160 2.88 5.11 8.25
CA SER A 160 3.00 6.53 8.58
C SER A 160 4.36 7.10 8.16
N PRO A 161 4.48 8.42 7.96
CA PRO A 161 5.77 9.07 7.68
C PRO A 161 6.87 8.69 8.69
N THR A 162 6.54 8.58 9.98
CA THR A 162 7.50 8.21 11.03
C THR A 162 8.08 6.82 10.81
N GLU A 163 7.31 5.90 10.22
CA GLU A 163 7.70 4.51 10.03
C GLU A 163 8.35 4.27 8.67
N ALA A 164 7.78 4.84 7.60
CA ALA A 164 8.12 4.48 6.22
C ALA A 164 9.02 5.48 5.47
N LYS A 165 9.26 6.69 6.00
CA LYS A 165 9.98 7.72 5.24
C LYS A 165 11.39 7.27 4.80
N GLU A 166 12.15 6.64 5.69
CA GLU A 166 13.52 6.21 5.39
C GLU A 166 13.59 5.09 4.34
N VAL A 167 12.61 4.19 4.33
CA VAL A 167 12.55 3.13 3.31
C VAL A 167 12.10 3.70 1.96
N VAL A 168 11.23 4.70 1.92
CA VAL A 168 10.91 5.45 0.69
C VAL A 168 12.18 6.13 0.15
N ILE A 169 12.94 6.84 0.99
CA ILE A 169 14.20 7.49 0.58
C ILE A 169 15.17 6.46 -0.01
N SER A 170 15.34 5.32 0.68
CA SER A 170 16.22 4.23 0.23
C SER A 170 15.78 3.64 -1.10
N ALA A 171 14.48 3.40 -1.27
CA ALA A 171 13.89 2.89 -2.50
C ALA A 171 14.11 3.84 -3.69
N MET A 172 13.83 5.13 -3.49
CA MET A 172 14.00 6.14 -4.53
C MET A 172 15.48 6.36 -4.88
N ASN A 173 16.38 6.32 -3.89
CA ASN A 173 17.82 6.37 -4.13
C ASN A 173 18.32 5.14 -4.90
N PHE A 174 17.81 3.95 -4.58
CA PHE A 174 18.16 2.72 -5.28
C PHE A 174 17.85 2.79 -6.79
N ILE A 175 16.73 3.44 -7.16
CA ILE A 175 16.31 3.63 -8.56
C ILE A 175 16.68 5.02 -9.12
N ALA A 176 17.61 5.75 -8.50
CA ALA A 176 17.92 7.14 -8.88
C ALA A 176 18.37 7.31 -10.34
N GLY A 177 18.87 6.25 -10.99
CA GLY A 177 19.30 6.25 -12.39
C GLY A 177 18.20 5.90 -13.41
N ALA A 178 16.98 5.57 -12.95
CA ALA A 178 15.97 4.97 -13.79
C ALA A 178 15.50 5.89 -14.92
N ASN A 179 15.33 5.32 -16.10
CA ASN A 179 14.77 6.00 -17.27
C ASN A 179 13.25 5.77 -17.40
N ALA A 180 12.69 4.84 -16.62
CA ALA A 180 11.26 4.71 -16.36
C ALA A 180 11.04 4.05 -14.98
N ILE A 181 9.90 4.29 -14.34
CA ILE A 181 9.55 3.73 -13.04
C ILE A 181 8.22 3.00 -13.11
N ILE A 182 8.18 1.79 -12.55
CA ILE A 182 6.96 1.03 -12.30
C ILE A 182 6.77 0.92 -10.79
N ILE A 183 5.61 1.35 -10.29
CA ILE A 183 5.18 1.12 -8.91
C ILE A 183 4.02 0.13 -8.94
N ASP A 184 4.23 -1.03 -8.35
CA ASP A 184 3.24 -2.08 -8.24
C ASP A 184 2.41 -1.93 -6.96
N LEU A 185 1.12 -1.63 -7.13
CA LEU A 185 0.13 -1.47 -6.07
C LEU A 185 -0.90 -2.59 -6.09
N ARG A 186 -0.69 -3.65 -6.89
CA ARG A 186 -1.71 -4.70 -7.13
C ARG A 186 -2.13 -5.43 -5.86
N GLU A 187 -1.27 -5.53 -4.85
CA GLU A 187 -1.64 -6.12 -3.56
C GLU A 187 -1.67 -5.08 -2.43
N ASN A 188 -1.70 -3.79 -2.78
CA ASN A 188 -1.67 -2.70 -1.81
C ASN A 188 -3.06 -2.33 -1.31
N GLN A 189 -3.38 -2.70 -0.07
CA GLN A 189 -4.69 -2.43 0.53
C GLN A 189 -4.78 -1.03 1.19
N GLY A 190 -3.83 -0.14 0.91
CA GLY A 190 -3.79 1.23 1.42
C GLY A 190 -2.97 1.38 2.69
N GLY A 191 -3.51 2.08 3.67
CA GLY A 191 -2.83 2.42 4.93
C GLY A 191 -2.82 3.92 5.18
N ALA A 192 -1.72 4.44 5.72
CA ALA A 192 -1.56 5.83 6.13
C ALA A 192 -1.41 6.77 4.92
N GLY A 193 -2.44 7.59 4.65
CA GLY A 193 -2.42 8.59 3.57
C GLY A 193 -1.44 9.74 3.81
N GLU A 194 -1.00 9.94 5.05
CA GLU A 194 -0.10 11.01 5.47
C GLU A 194 1.31 10.88 4.88
N LEU A 195 1.69 9.69 4.39
CA LEU A 195 2.95 9.48 3.68
C LEU A 195 2.89 10.02 2.24
N LEU A 196 1.71 10.08 1.63
CA LEU A 196 1.56 10.42 0.21
C LEU A 196 2.08 11.81 -0.16
N PRO A 197 1.89 12.89 0.64
CA PRO A 197 2.56 14.17 0.41
C PRO A 197 4.06 14.06 0.18
N PHE A 198 4.75 13.33 1.06
CA PHE A 198 6.20 13.12 0.96
C PHE A 198 6.54 12.27 -0.27
N PHE A 199 5.84 11.15 -0.46
CA PHE A 199 6.15 10.23 -1.56
C PHE A 199 5.84 10.82 -2.94
N CYS A 200 4.72 11.53 -3.10
CA CYS A 200 4.39 12.25 -4.33
C CYS A 200 5.38 13.36 -4.64
N SER A 201 6.08 13.93 -3.64
CA SER A 201 7.07 14.99 -3.88
C SER A 201 8.22 14.56 -4.79
N TYR A 202 8.53 13.26 -4.86
CA TYR A 202 9.49 12.74 -5.85
C TYR A 202 9.05 12.96 -7.30
N PHE A 203 7.76 13.16 -7.58
CA PHE A 203 7.23 13.14 -8.94
C PHE A 203 6.75 14.50 -9.47
N PHE A 204 6.74 15.54 -8.65
CA PHE A 204 6.30 16.89 -9.05
C PHE A 204 7.40 17.92 -8.84
N GLU A 205 7.56 18.84 -9.80
CA GLU A 205 8.56 19.92 -9.71
C GLU A 205 8.21 20.94 -8.62
N LYS A 206 6.93 21.30 -8.53
CA LYS A 206 6.39 22.34 -7.65
C LYS A 206 5.41 21.74 -6.66
N SER A 207 5.19 22.45 -5.55
CA SER A 207 4.08 22.15 -4.65
C SER A 207 2.78 22.00 -5.44
N THR A 208 2.16 20.83 -5.32
CA THR A 208 0.98 20.39 -6.07
C THR A 208 -0.03 19.84 -5.08
N GLN A 209 -1.28 20.29 -5.20
CA GLN A 209 -2.36 19.82 -4.35
C GLN A 209 -2.75 18.40 -4.75
N LEU A 210 -2.79 17.52 -3.76
CA LEU A 210 -3.32 16.16 -3.84
C LEU A 210 -4.80 16.17 -3.39
N SER A 211 -5.44 15.00 -3.31
CA SER A 211 -6.76 14.90 -2.69
C SER A 211 -6.73 15.43 -1.25
N SER A 212 -7.86 15.89 -0.72
CA SER A 212 -8.06 16.32 0.66
C SER A 212 -8.95 15.35 1.43
N TYR A 213 -8.97 15.41 2.76
CA TYR A 213 -9.95 14.71 3.60
C TYR A 213 -10.85 15.69 4.32
N TYR A 214 -12.16 15.60 4.09
CA TYR A 214 -13.16 16.26 4.92
C TYR A 214 -13.49 15.38 6.13
N SER A 215 -13.24 15.88 7.34
CA SER A 215 -13.59 15.27 8.62
C SER A 215 -14.98 15.71 9.07
N ARG A 216 -15.85 14.73 9.39
CA ARG A 216 -17.19 14.98 9.93
C ARG A 216 -17.15 15.56 11.35
N GLU A 217 -16.20 15.10 12.16
CA GLU A 217 -16.13 15.48 13.56
C GLU A 217 -15.72 16.95 13.74
N ASP A 218 -14.75 17.39 12.95
CA ASP A 218 -14.17 18.72 13.08
C ASP A 218 -14.80 19.75 12.12
N ASP A 219 -15.67 19.30 11.22
CA ASP A 219 -16.17 20.07 10.06
C ASP A 219 -15.03 20.77 9.30
N PHE A 220 -13.93 20.04 9.12
CA PHE A 220 -12.67 20.57 8.60
C PHE A 220 -12.19 19.76 7.40
N THR A 221 -11.65 20.46 6.40
CA THR A 221 -11.01 19.82 5.24
C THR A 221 -9.50 19.97 5.34
N GLN A 222 -8.81 18.84 5.57
CA GLN A 222 -7.37 18.78 5.52
C GLN A 222 -6.90 18.59 4.07
N GLU A 223 -6.21 19.57 3.53
CA GLU A 223 -5.58 19.47 2.22
C GLU A 223 -4.21 18.79 2.32
N PHE A 224 -3.90 17.95 1.34
CA PHE A 224 -2.58 17.36 1.18
C PHE A 224 -1.84 18.02 0.03
N TRP A 225 -0.58 18.39 0.26
CA TRP A 225 0.26 19.10 -0.70
C TRP A 225 1.62 18.43 -0.78
N THR A 226 2.16 18.29 -1.99
CA THR A 226 3.57 17.92 -2.14
C THR A 226 4.49 19.02 -1.61
N TYR A 227 5.71 18.65 -1.22
CA TYR A 227 6.63 19.55 -0.54
C TYR A 227 7.33 20.46 -1.54
N ASP A 228 7.34 21.75 -1.21
CA ASP A 228 8.03 22.78 -2.01
C ASP A 228 9.55 22.67 -1.84
N ASN A 229 10.03 22.67 -0.59
CA ASN A 229 11.44 22.50 -0.23
C ASN A 229 11.81 21.02 -0.09
N PHE A 230 11.73 20.28 -1.20
CA PHE A 230 12.14 18.87 -1.26
C PHE A 230 13.60 18.74 -1.68
N THR A 231 14.44 18.17 -0.81
CA THR A 231 15.89 18.09 -1.02
C THR A 231 16.34 16.86 -1.79
N ASP A 232 15.51 15.81 -1.84
CA ASP A 232 15.86 14.58 -2.53
C ASP A 232 15.73 14.75 -4.05
N LYS A 233 16.41 13.87 -4.79
CA LYS A 233 16.32 13.86 -6.25
C LYS A 233 14.87 13.61 -6.70
N ARG A 234 14.31 14.54 -7.44
CA ARG A 234 13.01 14.39 -8.09
C ARG A 234 13.14 13.66 -9.43
N PHE A 235 12.08 12.97 -9.81
CA PHE A 235 11.91 12.18 -11.03
C PHE A 235 10.83 12.83 -11.91
N ILE A 236 10.84 14.16 -12.05
CA ILE A 236 9.73 14.96 -12.62
C ILE A 236 9.32 14.45 -14.01
N ASP A 237 10.30 14.28 -14.90
CA ASP A 237 10.07 13.89 -16.30
C ASP A 237 10.23 12.39 -16.57
N VAL A 238 10.57 11.62 -15.54
CA VAL A 238 10.77 10.16 -15.71
C VAL A 238 9.41 9.50 -15.89
N PRO A 239 9.19 8.73 -16.98
CA PRO A 239 7.97 7.97 -17.20
C PRO A 239 7.57 7.14 -15.97
N LEU A 240 6.32 7.27 -15.53
CA LEU A 240 5.81 6.61 -14.32
C LEU A 240 4.57 5.77 -14.65
N PHE A 241 4.61 4.51 -14.25
CA PHE A 241 3.54 3.55 -14.44
C PHE A 241 3.11 3.00 -13.08
N LEU A 242 1.80 2.93 -12.84
CA LEU A 242 1.23 2.35 -11.63
C LEU A 242 0.44 1.09 -11.98
N LEU A 243 0.71 -0.01 -11.28
CA LEU A 243 -0.02 -1.26 -11.47
C LEU A 243 -1.12 -1.39 -10.43
N THR A 244 -2.36 -1.58 -10.87
CA THR A 244 -3.52 -1.67 -9.98
C THR A 244 -4.26 -2.99 -10.13
N SER A 245 -4.91 -3.42 -9.05
CA SER A 245 -5.83 -4.55 -9.07
C SER A 245 -7.08 -4.27 -8.25
N LYS A 246 -8.04 -5.19 -8.26
CA LYS A 246 -9.22 -5.15 -7.36
C LYS A 246 -8.88 -5.13 -5.88
N LYS A 247 -7.67 -5.54 -5.49
CA LYS A 247 -7.17 -5.48 -4.10
C LYS A 247 -6.56 -4.13 -3.76
N THR A 248 -6.20 -3.32 -4.75
CA THR A 248 -5.72 -1.95 -4.53
C THR A 248 -6.84 -1.16 -3.85
N PHE A 249 -6.57 -0.61 -2.66
CA PHE A 249 -7.62 -0.03 -1.83
C PHE A 249 -7.15 1.19 -1.01
N SER A 250 -8.06 2.08 -0.60
CA SER A 250 -7.81 3.16 0.37
C SER A 250 -6.68 4.11 -0.05
N ALA A 251 -5.71 4.41 0.81
CA ALA A 251 -4.60 5.32 0.49
C ALA A 251 -3.84 4.96 -0.82
N ALA A 252 -3.81 3.68 -1.22
CA ALA A 252 -3.21 3.30 -2.49
C ALA A 252 -4.03 3.74 -3.71
N GLU A 253 -5.35 3.80 -3.55
CA GLU A 253 -6.23 4.39 -4.54
C GLU A 253 -6.07 5.90 -4.59
N MET A 254 -5.91 6.59 -3.45
CA MET A 254 -5.60 8.03 -3.44
C MET A 254 -4.34 8.34 -4.23
N PHE A 255 -3.26 7.60 -3.97
CA PHE A 255 -1.99 7.74 -4.70
C PHE A 255 -2.18 7.53 -6.21
N ALA A 256 -2.90 6.47 -6.60
CA ALA A 256 -3.18 6.18 -8.00
C ALA A 256 -4.07 7.25 -8.65
N TYR A 257 -5.14 7.67 -7.97
CA TYR A 257 -6.11 8.64 -8.45
C TYR A 257 -5.48 10.01 -8.65
N ASP A 258 -4.74 10.52 -7.67
CA ASP A 258 -4.10 11.83 -7.75
C ASP A 258 -3.06 11.88 -8.88
N LEU A 259 -2.18 10.87 -8.98
CA LEU A 259 -1.19 10.81 -10.05
C LEU A 259 -1.82 10.64 -11.44
N LYS A 260 -2.95 9.95 -11.54
CA LYS A 260 -3.71 9.82 -12.78
C LYS A 260 -4.33 11.16 -13.18
N VAL A 261 -5.08 11.78 -12.28
CA VAL A 261 -5.83 13.03 -12.53
C VAL A 261 -4.88 14.20 -12.82
N LEU A 262 -3.72 14.22 -12.16
CA LEU A 262 -2.66 15.20 -12.42
C LEU A 262 -1.82 14.86 -13.67
N HIS A 263 -2.22 13.83 -14.43
CA HIS A 263 -1.53 13.36 -15.65
C HIS A 263 -0.05 13.02 -15.44
N ARG A 264 0.32 12.62 -14.22
CA ARG A 264 1.70 12.29 -13.88
C ARG A 264 2.01 10.82 -14.15
N ALA A 265 1.07 9.91 -13.95
CA ALA A 265 1.30 8.48 -14.15
C ALA A 265 0.28 7.83 -15.08
N ILE A 266 0.69 6.75 -15.74
CA ILE A 266 -0.19 5.87 -16.51
C ILE A 266 -0.55 4.67 -15.64
N LEU A 267 -1.85 4.44 -15.43
CA LEU A 267 -2.34 3.31 -14.64
C LEU A 267 -2.65 2.11 -15.54
N ILE A 268 -2.17 0.93 -15.15
CA ILE A 268 -2.32 -0.32 -15.90
C ILE A 268 -2.85 -1.40 -14.96
N GLY A 269 -3.89 -2.12 -15.37
CA GLY A 269 -4.37 -3.30 -14.65
C GLY A 269 -5.88 -3.36 -14.57
N ASP A 270 -6.42 -3.69 -13.40
CA ASP A 270 -7.86 -3.70 -13.12
C ASP A 270 -8.29 -2.42 -12.38
N SER A 271 -9.60 -2.14 -12.42
CA SER A 271 -10.22 -1.14 -11.52
C SER A 271 -10.01 -1.54 -10.06
N THR A 272 -9.75 -0.54 -9.22
CA THR A 272 -9.45 -0.73 -7.80
C THR A 272 -10.71 -0.99 -6.96
N GLY A 273 -10.53 -1.24 -5.65
CA GLY A 273 -11.61 -1.72 -4.79
C GLY A 273 -12.70 -0.70 -4.44
N GLY A 274 -12.42 0.61 -4.54
CA GLY A 274 -13.39 1.68 -4.34
C GLY A 274 -13.57 2.13 -2.90
N GLY A 275 -12.48 2.32 -2.16
CA GLY A 275 -12.50 2.86 -0.81
C GLY A 275 -11.82 4.22 -0.77
N ALA A 276 -12.57 5.31 -0.79
CA ALA A 276 -12.07 6.68 -0.71
C ALA A 276 -12.28 7.34 0.67
N HIS A 277 -13.02 6.70 1.56
CA HIS A 277 -13.18 7.19 2.93
C HIS A 277 -12.02 6.80 3.85
N SER A 278 -11.75 7.63 4.85
CA SER A 278 -10.89 7.28 5.98
C SER A 278 -11.76 6.85 7.16
N VAL A 279 -11.28 5.87 7.93
CA VAL A 279 -12.02 5.25 9.03
C VAL A 279 -11.40 5.52 10.37
N ASP A 280 -12.27 5.68 11.36
CA ASP A 280 -11.92 5.57 12.77
C ASP A 280 -12.48 4.26 13.35
N LEU A 281 -11.79 3.77 14.38
CA LEU A 281 -12.14 2.56 15.09
C LEU A 281 -12.85 2.89 16.40
N PHE A 282 -14.08 2.41 16.55
CA PHE A 282 -14.90 2.63 17.73
C PHE A 282 -15.13 1.34 18.51
N LYS A 283 -14.80 1.34 19.80
CA LYS A 283 -15.12 0.21 20.70
C LYS A 283 -16.63 0.14 20.93
N ILE A 284 -17.23 -1.02 20.67
CA ILE A 284 -18.66 -1.28 20.92
C ILE A 284 -18.84 -1.80 22.35
N ASP A 285 -18.12 -2.86 22.72
CA ASP A 285 -18.00 -3.37 24.08
C ASP A 285 -16.62 -4.06 24.24
N ASP A 286 -16.43 -4.89 25.26
CA ASP A 286 -15.16 -5.59 25.49
C ASP A 286 -14.87 -6.74 24.49
N ARG A 287 -15.85 -7.11 23.66
CA ARG A 287 -15.74 -8.17 22.65
C ARG A 287 -15.65 -7.61 21.24
N PHE A 288 -16.27 -6.45 21.00
CA PHE A 288 -16.48 -5.95 19.64
C PHE A 288 -16.03 -4.51 19.42
N GLU A 289 -15.67 -4.23 18.17
CA GLU A 289 -15.34 -2.90 17.65
C GLU A 289 -15.85 -2.73 16.22
N ILE A 290 -15.96 -1.48 15.78
CA ILE A 290 -16.43 -1.13 14.44
C ILE A 290 -15.56 -0.06 13.79
N TYR A 291 -15.20 -0.28 12.53
CA TYR A 291 -14.64 0.76 11.66
C TYR A 291 -15.79 1.56 11.05
N ILE A 292 -15.77 2.88 11.25
CA ILE A 292 -16.74 3.81 10.67
C ILE A 292 -15.98 4.87 9.90
N SER A 293 -16.42 5.13 8.67
CA SER A 293 -15.88 6.19 7.83
C SER A 293 -16.28 7.56 8.36
N THR A 294 -15.34 8.23 9.01
CA THR A 294 -15.52 9.56 9.61
C THR A 294 -15.05 10.69 8.70
N SER A 295 -14.19 10.37 7.74
CA SER A 295 -13.70 11.32 6.75
C SER A 295 -13.86 10.80 5.32
N ARG A 296 -13.97 11.71 4.36
CA ARG A 296 -14.07 11.37 2.93
C ARG A 296 -13.06 12.12 2.09
N ALA A 297 -12.45 11.44 1.11
CA ALA A 297 -11.58 12.08 0.15
C ALA A 297 -12.36 13.05 -0.74
N ILE A 298 -11.74 14.16 -1.11
CA ILE A 298 -12.21 15.09 -2.14
C ILE A 298 -11.00 15.46 -3.00
N ASN A 299 -11.04 15.13 -4.29
CA ASN A 299 -9.97 15.54 -5.19
C ASN A 299 -10.24 16.96 -5.73
N PRO A 300 -9.26 17.87 -5.68
CA PRO A 300 -9.46 19.29 -6.01
C PRO A 300 -9.74 19.53 -7.50
N VAL A 301 -9.31 18.65 -8.39
CA VAL A 301 -9.50 18.79 -9.85
C VAL A 301 -10.89 18.28 -10.26
N THR A 302 -11.31 17.15 -9.73
CA THR A 302 -12.58 16.49 -10.12
C THR A 302 -13.77 16.91 -9.26
N GLY A 303 -13.53 17.49 -8.07
CA GLY A 303 -14.57 17.80 -7.10
C GLY A 303 -15.27 16.56 -6.52
N SER A 304 -14.72 15.36 -6.75
CA SER A 304 -15.31 14.06 -6.40
C SER A 304 -14.23 13.11 -5.86
N ASN A 305 -14.55 11.82 -5.73
CA ASN A 305 -13.63 10.77 -5.29
C ASN A 305 -13.95 9.40 -5.95
N TRP A 306 -13.23 8.36 -5.54
CA TRP A 306 -13.35 7.00 -6.10
C TRP A 306 -14.21 6.04 -5.27
N GLU A 307 -14.96 6.52 -4.27
CA GLU A 307 -15.76 5.67 -3.38
C GLU A 307 -16.77 4.81 -4.17
N GLY A 308 -16.84 3.52 -3.87
CA GLY A 308 -17.76 2.57 -4.47
C GLY A 308 -17.43 2.14 -5.92
N ILE A 309 -16.72 2.96 -6.69
CA ILE A 309 -16.38 2.70 -8.10
C ILE A 309 -14.95 2.20 -8.27
N GLY A 310 -14.02 2.75 -7.48
CA GLY A 310 -12.59 2.57 -7.67
C GLY A 310 -12.00 3.49 -8.74
N VAL A 311 -10.68 3.51 -8.81
CA VAL A 311 -9.86 4.16 -9.82
C VAL A 311 -9.83 3.27 -11.06
N ILE A 312 -10.33 3.80 -12.17
CA ILE A 312 -10.31 3.11 -13.45
C ILE A 312 -8.92 3.30 -14.09
N PRO A 313 -8.21 2.23 -14.48
CA PRO A 313 -6.89 2.34 -15.09
C PRO A 313 -6.97 2.99 -16.48
N ASP A 314 -5.87 3.57 -16.96
CA ASP A 314 -5.76 4.07 -18.33
C ASP A 314 -5.73 2.93 -19.34
N ILE A 315 -5.12 1.81 -18.94
CA ILE A 315 -5.00 0.60 -19.74
C ILE A 315 -5.55 -0.58 -18.93
N LEU A 316 -6.77 -0.99 -19.26
CA LEU A 316 -7.43 -2.13 -18.63
C LEU A 316 -6.89 -3.45 -19.22
N VAL A 317 -6.24 -4.27 -18.39
CA VAL A 317 -5.73 -5.60 -18.79
C VAL A 317 -5.91 -6.61 -17.65
N PRO A 318 -6.03 -7.92 -17.96
CA PRO A 318 -6.12 -8.97 -16.94
C PRO A 318 -4.90 -8.98 -16.00
N SER A 319 -5.15 -9.26 -14.72
CA SER A 319 -4.15 -9.30 -13.64
C SER A 319 -2.88 -10.12 -13.98
N GLU A 320 -3.00 -11.16 -14.79
CA GLU A 320 -1.92 -12.07 -15.19
C GLU A 320 -0.89 -11.43 -16.13
N VAL A 321 -1.29 -10.43 -16.91
CA VAL A 321 -0.43 -9.80 -17.95
C VAL A 321 -0.07 -8.35 -17.63
N VAL A 322 -0.51 -7.82 -16.48
CA VAL A 322 -0.32 -6.41 -16.09
C VAL A 322 1.15 -6.02 -16.09
N LEU A 323 1.99 -6.83 -15.41
CA LEU A 323 3.42 -6.52 -15.27
C LEU A 323 4.13 -6.60 -16.62
N ASP A 324 3.89 -7.64 -17.42
CA ASP A 324 4.50 -7.78 -18.74
C ASP A 324 4.10 -6.62 -19.67
N THR A 325 2.83 -6.23 -19.64
CA THR A 325 2.32 -5.08 -20.39
C THR A 325 3.03 -3.79 -19.95
N ALA A 326 3.16 -3.58 -18.64
CA ALA A 326 3.83 -2.41 -18.10
C ALA A 326 5.33 -2.38 -18.44
N ILE A 327 6.03 -3.52 -18.39
CA ILE A 327 7.44 -3.61 -18.78
C ILE A 327 7.62 -3.22 -20.26
N VAL A 328 6.77 -3.70 -21.16
CA VAL A 328 6.83 -3.34 -22.59
C VAL A 328 6.66 -1.84 -22.80
N LEU A 329 5.66 -1.25 -22.13
CA LEU A 329 5.39 0.19 -22.25
C LEU A 329 6.47 1.04 -21.59
N ALA A 330 6.93 0.65 -20.41
CA ALA A 330 7.99 1.32 -19.67
C ALA A 330 9.32 1.25 -20.41
N LYS A 331 9.67 0.13 -21.04
CA LYS A 331 10.86 -0.01 -21.88
C LYS A 331 10.84 0.97 -23.06
N LYS A 332 9.70 1.06 -23.76
CA LYS A 332 9.55 2.02 -24.85
C LYS A 332 9.69 3.46 -24.35
N ALA A 333 9.04 3.79 -23.23
CA ALA A 333 9.11 5.12 -22.65
C ALA A 333 10.53 5.48 -22.15
N ALA A 334 11.23 4.52 -21.53
CA ALA A 334 12.61 4.65 -21.10
C ALA A 334 13.56 4.95 -22.27
N GLN A 335 13.39 4.25 -23.40
CA GLN A 335 14.18 4.50 -24.62
C GLN A 335 13.95 5.88 -25.21
N GLU A 336 12.72 6.40 -25.18
CA GLU A 336 12.47 7.77 -25.65
C GLU A 336 13.01 8.81 -24.67
N TYR A 337 12.88 8.56 -23.37
CA TYR A 337 13.46 9.42 -22.32
C TYR A 337 14.99 9.46 -22.38
N SER A 338 15.65 8.31 -22.56
CA SER A 338 17.11 8.21 -22.62
C SER A 338 17.68 8.93 -23.84
N LYS A 339 17.04 8.88 -25.01
CA LYS A 339 17.47 9.65 -26.19
C LYS A 339 17.54 11.15 -25.93
N VAL A 340 16.57 11.70 -25.20
CA VAL A 340 16.55 13.14 -24.85
C VAL A 340 17.72 13.45 -23.91
N LYS A 341 17.88 12.64 -22.86
CA LYS A 341 18.97 12.77 -21.88
C LYS A 341 20.35 12.61 -22.53
N ASP A 342 20.53 11.64 -23.42
CA ASP A 342 21.78 11.38 -24.14
C ASP A 342 22.13 12.53 -25.08
N ALA A 343 21.12 13.15 -25.72
CA ALA A 343 21.34 14.34 -26.54
C ALA A 343 21.83 15.54 -25.71
N GLU A 344 21.34 15.69 -24.48
CA GLU A 344 21.82 16.73 -23.55
C GLU A 344 23.23 16.42 -23.04
N VAL A 345 23.49 15.19 -22.60
CA VAL A 345 24.82 14.74 -22.18
C VAL A 345 25.82 14.92 -23.31
N LYS A 346 25.46 14.57 -24.55
CA LYS A 346 26.32 14.75 -25.71
C LYS A 346 26.68 16.22 -25.94
N LYS A 347 25.75 17.17 -25.73
CA LYS A 347 26.05 18.61 -25.80
C LYS A 347 27.04 19.04 -24.72
N VAL A 348 26.87 18.54 -23.49
CA VAL A 348 27.78 18.84 -22.37
C VAL A 348 29.17 18.27 -22.64
N VAL A 349 29.27 17.01 -23.06
CA VAL A 349 30.54 16.36 -23.41
C VAL A 349 31.22 17.07 -24.57
N GLN A 350 30.48 17.47 -25.62
CA GLN A 350 31.04 18.26 -26.72
C GLN A 350 31.59 19.61 -26.24
N LYS A 351 30.88 20.30 -25.34
CA LYS A 351 31.38 21.55 -24.76
C LYS A 351 32.66 21.32 -23.96
N MET A 352 32.70 20.28 -23.13
CA MET A 352 33.90 19.90 -22.37
C MET A 352 35.06 19.55 -23.29
N GLN A 353 34.83 18.80 -24.37
CA GLN A 353 35.87 18.47 -25.34
C GLN A 353 36.44 19.72 -26.01
N ILE A 354 35.59 20.68 -26.40
CA ILE A 354 36.05 21.96 -26.96
C ILE A 354 36.93 22.73 -25.97
N GLN A 355 36.58 22.72 -24.67
CA GLN A 355 37.39 23.35 -23.63
C GLN A 355 38.76 22.68 -23.47
N ILE A 356 38.78 21.34 -23.49
CA ILE A 356 40.03 20.55 -23.44
C ILE A 356 40.90 20.86 -24.66
N ASP A 357 40.34 20.79 -25.87
CA ASP A 357 41.07 21.07 -27.12
C ASP A 357 41.66 22.50 -27.14
N GLN A 358 40.92 23.48 -26.60
CA GLN A 358 41.38 24.86 -26.45
C GLN A 358 42.54 24.97 -25.45
N ALA A 359 42.44 24.29 -24.32
CA ALA A 359 43.48 24.27 -23.30
C ALA A 359 44.78 23.62 -23.82
N GLU A 360 44.66 22.50 -24.53
CA GLU A 360 45.80 21.82 -25.17
C GLU A 360 46.53 22.75 -26.14
N ASN A 361 45.80 23.46 -27.02
CA ASN A 361 46.40 24.44 -27.92
C ASN A 361 47.06 25.61 -27.17
N PHE A 362 46.50 26.06 -26.04
CA PHE A 362 47.16 27.08 -25.21
C PHE A 362 48.44 26.58 -24.56
N TYR A 363 48.50 25.33 -24.09
CA TYR A 363 49.74 24.73 -23.60
C TYR A 363 50.79 24.59 -24.71
N GLU A 364 50.41 24.12 -25.90
CA GLU A 364 51.33 23.99 -27.04
C GLU A 364 51.90 25.33 -27.50
N THR A 365 51.16 26.43 -27.30
CA THR A 365 51.58 27.79 -27.66
C THR A 365 52.21 28.57 -26.50
N GLY A 366 52.50 27.92 -25.36
CA GLY A 366 53.16 28.52 -24.20
C GLY A 366 52.30 29.55 -23.45
N LYS A 367 50.98 29.45 -23.54
CA LYS A 367 49.98 30.32 -22.90
C LYS A 367 49.32 29.64 -21.72
N ASP A 368 50.12 29.10 -20.80
CA ASP A 368 49.69 28.25 -19.69
C ASP A 368 48.60 28.87 -18.80
N ASP A 369 48.62 30.19 -18.62
CA ASP A 369 47.60 30.89 -17.83
C ASP A 369 46.22 30.88 -18.52
N LEU A 370 46.17 30.93 -19.85
CA LEU A 370 44.92 30.80 -20.61
C LEU A 370 44.44 29.35 -20.67
N ALA A 371 45.36 28.38 -20.66
CA ALA A 371 45.03 26.97 -20.60
C ALA A 371 44.31 26.60 -19.29
N LYS A 372 44.80 27.15 -18.16
CA LYS A 372 44.15 26.97 -16.85
C LYS A 372 42.74 27.56 -16.82
N VAL A 373 42.56 28.76 -17.36
CA VAL A 373 41.24 29.42 -17.43
C VAL A 373 40.26 28.66 -18.34
N ALA A 374 40.73 27.94 -19.36
CA ALA A 374 39.87 27.15 -20.23
C ALA A 374 39.38 25.82 -19.58
N LEU A 375 40.11 25.32 -18.58
CA LEU A 375 39.82 24.07 -17.85
C LEU A 375 39.00 24.27 -16.56
N ASP A 376 38.97 25.51 -16.03
CA ASP A 376 38.03 25.94 -14.97
C ASP A 376 36.60 26.07 -15.53
#